data_AF-A0A0L8U928-F1
#
_entry.id   AF-A0A0L8U928-F1
#
_cell.length_a   1.000
_cell.length_b   1.000
_cell.length_c   1.000
_cell.angle_alpha   90.00
_cell.angle_beta   90.00
_cell.angle_gamma   90.00
#
_symmetry.space_group_name_H-M   'P 1'
#
loop_
_entity.id
_entity.type
_entity.pdbx_description
1 polymer ?
#
loop_
_entity_poly.entity_id
_entity_poly.type
_entity_poly.pdbx_seq_one_letter_code
_entity_poly.pdbx_strand_id
1 'polypeptide(L)' 'MKVELDVVIAHCQLSLDELNQLSKGKMVKIEDFVQSQVMLKSGNELVATGQLFKVDDQYAVAVDFVNEVKG' A
#
# COMPACT_ATOMS: atom_id res chain seq x y z
N MET A 1 0.82 -23.78 4.47
CA MET A 1 1.12 -22.99 3.25
C MET A 1 1.08 -21.51 3.64
N LYS A 2 1.99 -20.68 3.15
CA LYS A 2 2.03 -19.23 3.42
C LYS A 2 1.92 -18.48 2.11
N VAL A 3 1.26 -17.33 2.12
CA VAL A 3 1.09 -16.43 0.97
C VAL A 3 1.73 -15.09 1.34
N GLU A 4 2.50 -14.51 0.43
CA GLU A 4 3.07 -13.18 0.61
C GLU A 4 2.00 -12.12 0.41
N LEU A 5 1.97 -11.13 1.30
CA LEU A 5 0.99 -10.05 1.28
C LEU A 5 1.71 -8.73 1.51
N ASP A 6 1.59 -7.82 0.56
CA ASP A 6 2.10 -6.47 0.65
C ASP A 6 1.06 -5.55 1.28
N VAL A 7 1.51 -4.73 2.24
CA VAL A 7 0.72 -3.66 2.85
C VAL A 7 1.16 -2.33 2.23
N VAL A 8 0.32 -1.78 1.35
CA VAL A 8 0.67 -0.60 0.53
C VAL A 8 -0.14 0.62 0.99
N ILE A 9 0.55 1.69 1.40
CA ILE A 9 -0.07 2.95 1.86
C ILE A 9 -0.54 3.84 0.71
N ALA A 10 0.09 3.72 -0.47
CA ALA A 10 -0.18 4.57 -1.62
C ALA A 10 0.44 3.99 -2.90
N HIS A 11 -0.17 4.32 -4.04
CA HIS A 11 0.48 4.21 -5.34
C HIS A 11 0.68 5.61 -5.93
N CYS A 12 1.77 5.79 -6.65
CA CYS A 12 2.00 6.96 -7.47
C CYS A 12 2.61 6.53 -8.80
N GLN A 13 2.41 7.34 -9.83
CA GLN A 13 3.03 7.15 -11.14
C GLN A 13 4.03 8.27 -11.36
N LEU A 14 5.19 7.91 -11.90
CA LEU A 14 6.22 8.84 -12.29
C LEU A 14 6.51 8.63 -13.77
N SER A 15 6.76 9.71 -14.49
CA SER A 15 7.43 9.64 -15.79
C SER A 15 8.85 9.09 -15.64
N LEU A 16 9.43 8.62 -16.74
CA LEU A 16 10.80 8.12 -16.76
C LEU A 16 11.81 9.19 -16.29
N ASP A 17 11.57 10.45 -16.65
CA ASP A 17 12.43 11.57 -16.25
C ASP A 17 12.33 11.85 -14.75
N GLU A 18 11.13 11.80 -14.17
CA GLU A 18 10.93 11.97 -12.73
C GLU A 18 11.61 10.87 -11.93
N LEU A 19 11.53 9.63 -12.43
CA LEU A 19 12.19 8.45 -11.87
C LEU A 19 13.72 8.60 -11.90
N ASN A 20 14.29 9.01 -13.04
CA ASN A 20 15.73 9.22 -13.21
C ASN A 20 16.29 10.33 -12.30
N GLN A 21 15.42 11.24 -11.86
CA GLN A 21 15.78 12.32 -10.96
C GLN A 21 15.53 11.98 -9.48
N LEU A 22 15.14 10.74 -9.14
CA LEU A 22 15.01 10.32 -7.74
C LEU A 22 16.36 10.41 -7.03
N SER A 23 16.34 11.08 -5.89
CA SER A 23 17.53 11.34 -5.08
C SER A 23 17.15 11.50 -3.62
N LYS A 24 18.13 11.37 -2.73
CA LYS A 24 17.91 11.49 -1.28
C LYS A 24 17.26 12.85 -0.95
N GLY A 25 16.10 12.80 -0.30
CA GLY A 25 15.35 14.00 0.09
C GLY A 25 14.38 14.54 -0.96
N LYS A 26 14.35 13.98 -2.18
CA LYS A 26 13.33 14.35 -3.17
C LYS A 26 11.94 13.91 -2.70
N MET A 27 10.98 14.81 -2.78
CA MET A 27 9.58 14.52 -2.50
C MET A 27 8.88 14.02 -3.77
N VAL A 28 8.11 12.95 -3.66
CA VAL A 28 7.24 12.43 -4.71
C VAL A 28 5.80 12.69 -4.29
N LYS A 29 5.01 13.28 -5.20
CA LYS A 29 3.61 13.56 -4.96
C LYS A 29 2.81 12.26 -5.05
N ILE A 30 1.88 12.08 -4.13
CA ILE A 30 0.87 11.01 -4.13
C ILE A 30 -0.49 11.70 -4.20
N GLU A 31 -1.33 11.32 -5.16
CA GLU A 31 -2.57 12.04 -5.43
C GLU A 31 -3.77 11.51 -4.63
N ASP A 32 -3.72 10.24 -4.20
CA ASP A 32 -4.85 9.54 -3.56
C ASP A 32 -4.48 8.94 -2.20
N PHE A 33 -3.75 9.69 -1.36
CA PHE A 33 -3.44 9.24 -0.01
C PHE A 33 -4.60 9.52 0.95
N VAL A 34 -5.17 8.45 1.49
CA VAL A 34 -6.10 8.53 2.62
C VAL A 34 -5.35 8.12 3.87
N GLN A 35 -5.36 9.00 4.88
CA GLN A 35 -4.63 8.78 6.11
C GLN A 35 -4.98 7.44 6.75
N SER A 36 -3.96 6.67 7.09
CA SER A 36 -4.05 5.34 7.71
C SER A 36 -4.72 4.25 6.88
N GLN A 37 -5.30 4.56 5.71
CA GLN A 37 -5.83 3.52 4.84
C GLN A 37 -4.69 2.79 4.13
N VAL A 38 -4.80 1.47 4.03
CA VAL A 38 -3.86 0.61 3.32
C VAL A 38 -4.58 -0.35 2.39
N MET A 39 -3.89 -0.67 1.31
CA MET A 39 -4.23 -1.74 0.37
C MET A 39 -3.45 -2.99 0.74
N LEU A 40 -4.13 -4.12 0.81
CA LEU A 40 -3.53 -5.44 0.98
C LEU A 40 -3.47 -6.11 -0.38
N LYS A 41 -2.27 -6.43 -0.86
CA LYS A 41 -2.03 -7.00 -2.19
C LYS A 41 -1.31 -8.33 -2.10
N SER A 42 -1.76 -9.31 -2.87
CA SER A 42 -1.02 -10.55 -3.12
C SER A 42 -0.41 -10.46 -4.51
N GLY A 43 0.87 -10.09 -4.59
CA GLY A 43 1.49 -9.68 -5.84
C GLY A 43 0.82 -8.44 -6.45
N ASN A 44 0.28 -8.57 -7.67
CA ASN A 44 -0.38 -7.45 -8.35
C ASN A 44 -1.88 -7.32 -8.07
N GLU A 45 -2.46 -8.27 -7.33
CA GLU A 45 -3.90 -8.31 -7.08
C GLU A 45 -4.26 -7.65 -5.74
N LEU A 46 -5.23 -6.73 -5.76
CA LEU A 46 -5.81 -6.15 -4.56
C LEU A 46 -6.79 -7.15 -3.93
N VAL A 47 -6.42 -7.68 -2.77
CA VAL A 47 -7.23 -8.68 -2.05
C VAL A 47 -8.07 -8.07 -0.94
N ALA A 48 -7.65 -6.95 -0.35
CA ALA A 48 -8.40 -6.28 0.70
C ALA A 48 -7.94 -4.83 0.89
N THR A 49 -8.74 -4.05 1.63
CA THR A 49 -8.36 -2.74 2.15
C THR A 49 -8.58 -2.70 3.66
N GLY A 50 -7.84 -1.84 4.36
CA GLY A 50 -7.98 -1.70 5.80
C GLY A 50 -7.37 -0.43 6.35
N GLN A 51 -7.37 -0.32 7.68
CA GLN A 51 -6.74 0.76 8.44
C GLN A 51 -5.49 0.26 9.15
N LEU A 52 -4.37 0.96 8.98
CA LEU A 52 -3.11 0.72 9.66
C LEU A 52 -3.11 1.34 11.05
N PHE A 53 -2.82 0.53 12.05
CA PHE A 53 -2.69 0.92 13.44
C PHE A 53 -1.33 0.49 13.99
N LYS A 54 -0.85 1.26 14.97
CA LYS A 54 0.21 0.82 15.88
C LYS A 54 -0.44 0.38 17.19
N VAL A 55 -0.26 -0.88 17.56
CA VAL A 55 -0.72 -1.46 18.82
C VAL A 55 0.51 -1.92 19.58
N ASP A 56 0.77 -1.31 20.72
CA ASP A 56 2.03 -1.43 21.48
C ASP A 56 3.24 -1.19 20.57
N ASP A 57 4.10 -2.19 20.40
CA ASP A 57 5.29 -2.14 19.54
C ASP A 57 5.10 -2.84 18.18
N GLN A 58 3.85 -3.08 17.78
CA GLN A 58 3.51 -3.78 16.54
C GLN A 58 2.65 -2.92 15.63
N TYR A 59 2.80 -3.12 14.31
CA TYR A 59 1.91 -2.56 13.32
C TYR A 59 0.90 -3.63 12.89
N ALA A 60 -0.37 -3.26 12.88
CA ALA A 60 -1.47 -4.14 12.51
C ALA A 60 -2.40 -3.43 11.52
N VAL A 61 -3.10 -4.22 10.70
CA VAL A 61 -4.12 -3.72 9.79
C VAL A 61 -5.46 -4.27 10.22
N ALA A 62 -6.42 -3.41 10.55
CA ALA A 62 -7.81 -3.81 10.65
C ALA A 62 -8.39 -3.86 9.24
N VAL A 63 -8.84 -5.05 8.81
CA VAL A 63 -9.39 -5.25 7.47
C VAL A 63 -10.81 -4.69 7.42
N ASP A 64 -11.05 -3.75 6.51
CA ASP A 64 -12.35 -3.11 6.32
C ASP A 64 -13.17 -3.82 5.23
N PHE A 65 -12.50 -4.18 4.12
CA PHE A 65 -13.13 -4.82 2.97
C PHE A 65 -12.21 -5.90 2.42
N VAL A 66 -12.78 -7.06 2.08
CA VAL A 66 -12.09 -8.15 1.40
C VAL A 66 -12.70 -8.27 0.01
N ASN A 67 -11.85 -8.21 -1.01
CA ASN A 67 -12.26 -8.38 -2.39
C ASN A 67 -12.64 -9.84 -2.62
N GLU A 68 -13.76 -10.10 -3.30
CA GLU A 68 -14.12 -11.46 -3.69
C GLU A 68 -13.17 -11.94 -4.79
N VAL A 69 -12.09 -12.61 -4.39
CA VAL A 69 -11.21 -13.31 -5.33
C VAL A 69 -11.99 -14.50 -5.88
N LYS A 70 -12.57 -14.34 -7.08
CA LYS A 70 -13.16 -15.46 -7.82
C LYS A 70 -12.03 -16.34 -8.31
N GLY A 71 -11.74 -17.40 -7.54
CA GLY A 71 -10.85 -18.49 -7.94
C GLY A 71 -11.43 -19.35 -9.06
#